data_AF-A0A2V8DJG9-F1
#
_entry.id   AF-A0A2V8DJG9-F1
#
_cell.length_a   1.000
_cell.length_b   1.000
_cell.length_c   1.000
_cell.angle_alpha   90.00
_cell.angle_beta   90.00
_cell.angle_gamma   90.00
#
_symmetry.space_group_name_H-M   'P 1'
#
loop_
_entity.id
_entity.type
_entity.pdbx_description
1 polymer ?
#
loop_
_entity_poly.entity_id
_entity_poly.type
_entity_poly.pdbx_seq_one_letter_code
_entity_poly.pdbx_strand_id
1 'polypeptide(L)'
;MLGGLKNNPWLHVHAVVTMFDSGGSSGQLRDELGVLPPGDILKCALALARNAREARRVLLARLPTLEHARLGGHTGGNLLLSMMQRYSGDFLDAVDGLRALLGCRGRVWPVSVQSASVCAEYGDGSLTRGEVEVDAGQSSGRFVQRIWLEPPVAIHPAVAKAISEFDAITIGPGSFYTSLMPIFLVRGVSEALAQMKGPIVLIANLLTEGRGML
;
A
#
# COMPACT_ATOMS: atom_id res chain seq x y z
N MET A 1 -11.83 4.88 -4.49
CA MET A 1 -11.49 5.18 -5.89
C MET A 1 -11.50 3.95 -6.80
N LEU A 2 -10.60 2.98 -6.63
CA LEU A 2 -10.46 1.82 -7.54
C LEU A 2 -11.77 1.09 -7.86
N GLY A 3 -12.58 0.80 -6.83
CA GLY A 3 -13.87 0.11 -7.03
C GLY A 3 -14.87 0.88 -7.89
N GLY A 4 -14.78 2.22 -7.93
CA GLY A 4 -15.58 3.05 -8.83
C GLY A 4 -15.03 3.05 -10.25
N LEU A 5 -13.72 3.27 -10.40
CA LEU A 5 -13.06 3.31 -11.71
C LEU A 5 -13.16 1.98 -12.47
N LYS A 6 -13.10 0.84 -11.76
CA LYS A 6 -13.16 -0.51 -12.36
C LYS A 6 -14.42 -0.77 -13.18
N ASN A 7 -15.51 -0.07 -12.88
CA ASN A 7 -16.78 -0.27 -13.58
C ASN A 7 -16.86 0.54 -14.89
N ASN A 8 -15.85 1.37 -15.18
CA ASN A 8 -15.78 2.11 -16.42
C ASN A 8 -15.31 1.17 -17.57
N PRO A 9 -16.08 1.02 -18.66
CA PRO A 9 -15.74 0.11 -19.76
C PRO A 9 -14.55 0.57 -20.60
N TRP A 10 -14.15 1.84 -20.49
CA TRP A 10 -13.04 2.42 -21.25
C TRP A 10 -11.72 2.44 -20.48
N LEU A 11 -11.72 1.99 -19.22
CA LEU A 11 -10.53 2.04 -18.36
C LEU A 11 -10.06 0.64 -18.00
N HIS A 12 -8.79 0.37 -18.25
CA HIS A 12 -8.06 -0.76 -17.66
C HIS A 12 -7.34 -0.27 -16.41
N VAL A 13 -7.98 -0.46 -15.26
CA VAL A 13 -7.50 0.11 -13.99
C VAL A 13 -6.48 -0.82 -13.34
N HIS A 14 -5.31 -0.28 -13.01
CA HIS A 14 -4.29 -0.94 -12.24
C HIS A 14 -3.98 -0.14 -10.96
N ALA A 15 -3.27 -0.76 -10.01
CA ALA A 15 -2.85 -0.10 -8.79
C ALA A 15 -1.37 -0.39 -8.47
N VAL A 16 -0.64 0.65 -8.07
CA VAL A 16 0.67 0.54 -7.44
C VAL A 16 0.51 1.03 -6.01
N VAL A 17 0.96 0.25 -5.02
CA VAL A 17 0.73 0.55 -3.61
C VAL A 17 2.04 0.63 -2.82
N THR A 18 2.04 1.43 -1.76
CA THR A 18 3.12 1.47 -0.76
C THR A 18 3.17 0.15 0.02
N MET A 19 4.35 -0.20 0.51
CA MET A 19 4.61 -1.38 1.35
C MET A 19 5.25 -1.03 2.69
N PHE A 20 5.19 0.24 3.09
CA PHE A 20 5.94 0.77 4.24
C PHE A 20 5.08 0.97 5.48
N ASP A 21 3.87 0.41 5.48
CA ASP A 21 2.94 0.45 6.61
C ASP A 21 3.53 -0.28 7.83
N SER A 22 3.45 0.36 8.99
CA SER A 22 3.77 -0.24 10.29
C SER A 22 2.56 -0.36 11.22
N GLY A 23 1.38 0.09 10.78
CA GLY A 23 0.16 0.06 11.58
C GLY A 23 -0.58 -1.28 11.67
N GLY A 24 -1.17 -1.52 12.84
CA GLY A 24 -2.19 -2.55 13.08
C GLY A 24 -1.76 -3.98 12.74
N SER A 25 -2.68 -4.74 12.12
CA SER A 25 -2.46 -6.15 11.76
C SER A 25 -1.35 -6.35 10.73
N SER A 26 -1.13 -5.35 9.86
CA SER A 26 -0.10 -5.38 8.84
C SER A 26 1.31 -5.23 9.44
N GLY A 27 1.48 -4.33 10.42
CA GLY A 27 2.70 -4.19 11.20
C GLY A 27 3.02 -5.44 12.02
N GLN A 28 2.01 -6.00 12.71
CA GLN A 28 2.18 -7.24 13.48
C GLN A 28 2.63 -8.43 12.60
N LEU A 29 2.06 -8.60 11.39
CA LEU A 29 2.52 -9.65 10.47
C LEU A 29 3.95 -9.43 10.02
N ARG A 30 4.33 -8.18 9.77
CA ARG A 30 5.70 -7.82 9.40
C ARG A 30 6.67 -8.20 10.50
N ASP A 31 6.34 -7.89 11.74
CA ASP A 31 7.21 -8.14 12.89
C ASP A 31 7.25 -9.63 13.28
N GLU A 32 6.12 -10.35 13.18
CA GLU A 32 6.04 -11.76 13.58
C GLU A 32 6.49 -12.76 12.50
N LEU A 33 6.26 -12.45 11.23
CA LEU A 33 6.49 -13.38 10.11
C LEU A 33 7.53 -12.87 9.10
N GLY A 34 8.06 -11.66 9.28
CA GLY A 34 9.03 -11.06 8.36
C GLY A 34 8.47 -10.77 6.97
N VAL A 35 7.14 -10.75 6.82
CA VAL A 35 6.46 -10.53 5.53
C VAL A 35 6.19 -9.05 5.30
N LEU A 36 6.05 -8.64 4.04
CA LEU A 36 5.65 -7.28 3.71
C LEU A 36 4.19 -7.05 4.14
N PRO A 37 3.82 -5.85 4.62
CA PRO A 37 2.48 -5.56 5.14
C PRO A 37 1.40 -5.78 4.06
N PRO A 38 0.61 -6.86 4.09
CA PRO A 38 -0.21 -7.25 2.93
C PRO A 38 -1.48 -6.42 2.77
N GLY A 39 -1.81 -5.56 3.75
CA GLY A 39 -3.12 -4.94 3.89
C GLY A 39 -3.54 -4.10 2.68
N ASP A 40 -2.68 -3.21 2.19
CA ASP A 40 -3.04 -2.29 1.11
C ASP A 40 -3.10 -2.97 -0.26
N ILE A 41 -2.20 -3.93 -0.50
CA ILE A 41 -2.28 -4.85 -1.64
C ILE A 41 -3.63 -5.59 -1.63
N LEU A 42 -4.00 -6.18 -0.48
CA LEU A 42 -5.24 -6.93 -0.33
C LEU A 42 -6.46 -6.04 -0.56
N LYS A 43 -6.52 -4.84 0.04
CA LYS A 43 -7.61 -3.88 -0.15
C LYS A 43 -7.77 -3.49 -1.63
N CYS A 44 -6.66 -3.28 -2.34
CA CYS A 44 -6.67 -2.96 -3.77
C CYS A 44 -7.11 -4.16 -4.61
N ALA A 45 -6.59 -5.36 -4.35
CA ALA A 45 -6.99 -6.58 -5.05
C ALA A 45 -8.50 -6.84 -4.86
N LEU A 46 -9.01 -6.68 -3.65
CA LEU A 46 -10.43 -6.78 -3.33
C LEU A 46 -11.29 -5.71 -4.00
N ALA A 47 -10.77 -4.50 -4.21
CA ALA A 47 -11.47 -3.48 -4.99
C ALA A 47 -11.59 -3.88 -6.48
N LEU A 48 -10.58 -4.58 -7.00
CA LEU A 48 -10.53 -5.05 -8.38
C LEU A 48 -11.20 -6.42 -8.60
N ALA A 49 -11.49 -7.18 -7.55
CA ALA A 49 -12.11 -8.51 -7.59
C ALA A 49 -13.48 -8.53 -8.30
N ARG A 50 -13.81 -9.60 -9.03
CA ARG A 50 -15.11 -9.72 -9.74
C ARG A 50 -16.29 -9.59 -8.78
N ASN A 51 -16.24 -10.31 -7.66
CA ASN A 51 -17.26 -10.32 -6.61
C ASN A 51 -16.73 -9.58 -5.37
N ALA A 52 -16.49 -8.27 -5.52
CA ALA A 52 -15.80 -7.47 -4.52
C ALA A 52 -16.49 -7.47 -3.14
N ARG A 53 -17.83 -7.51 -3.10
CA ARG A 53 -18.61 -7.49 -1.85
C ARG A 53 -18.37 -8.75 -1.02
N GLU A 54 -18.53 -9.92 -1.63
CA GLU A 54 -18.38 -11.22 -0.99
C GLU A 54 -16.92 -11.46 -0.60
N ALA A 55 -15.98 -11.15 -1.52
CA ALA A 55 -14.55 -11.28 -1.26
C ALA A 55 -14.12 -10.42 -0.06
N ARG A 56 -14.61 -9.18 0.04
CA ARG A 56 -14.36 -8.31 1.19
C ARG A 56 -14.94 -8.88 2.48
N ARG A 57 -16.18 -9.37 2.45
CA ARG A 57 -16.84 -9.95 3.63
C ARG A 57 -16.05 -11.10 4.23
N VAL A 58 -15.44 -11.93 3.39
CA VAL A 58 -14.67 -13.11 3.84
C VAL A 58 -13.23 -12.74 4.19
N LEU A 59 -12.52 -12.04 3.30
CA LEU A 59 -11.08 -11.84 3.42
C LEU A 59 -10.69 -10.68 4.34
N LEU A 60 -11.61 -9.77 4.65
CA LEU A 60 -11.39 -8.74 5.69
C LEU A 60 -11.99 -9.12 7.04
N ALA A 61 -12.70 -10.26 7.14
CA ALA A 61 -13.16 -10.75 8.43
C ALA A 61 -11.96 -11.06 9.33
N ARG A 62 -12.05 -10.60 10.57
CA ARG A 62 -11.19 -11.07 11.66
C ARG A 62 -11.83 -12.33 12.21
N LEU A 63 -11.03 -13.36 12.47
CA LEU A 63 -11.51 -14.62 13.05
C LEU A 63 -11.56 -14.46 14.58
N PRO A 64 -12.74 -14.21 15.18
CA PRO A 64 -12.82 -13.91 16.61
C PRO A 64 -12.70 -15.19 17.47
N THR A 65 -12.93 -16.35 16.87
CA THR A 65 -12.99 -17.66 17.54
C THR A 65 -11.65 -18.40 17.59
N LEU A 66 -10.58 -17.84 17.03
CA LEU A 66 -9.23 -18.40 17.17
C LEU A 66 -8.57 -17.78 18.41
N GLU A 67 -8.75 -18.41 19.57
CA GLU A 67 -8.16 -18.02 20.87
C GLU A 67 -6.63 -18.05 20.91
N HIS A 68 -5.98 -18.45 19.81
CA HIS A 68 -4.52 -18.39 19.71
C HIS A 68 -4.06 -16.96 19.46
N ALA A 69 -3.30 -16.42 20.41
CA ALA A 69 -2.75 -15.06 20.38
C ALA A 69 -2.04 -14.69 19.06
N ARG A 70 -1.44 -15.67 18.36
CA ARG A 70 -0.76 -15.51 17.06
C ARG A 70 -1.68 -15.40 15.85
N LEU A 71 -2.98 -15.71 15.99
CA LEU A 71 -3.95 -15.68 14.89
C LEU A 71 -5.08 -14.67 15.13
N GLY A 72 -5.37 -14.33 16.39
CA GLY A 72 -6.48 -13.45 16.79
C GLY A 72 -6.38 -11.98 16.33
N GLY A 73 -5.24 -11.57 15.77
CA GLY A 73 -5.00 -10.20 15.26
C GLY A 73 -5.16 -10.01 13.76
N HIS A 74 -5.27 -11.10 12.98
CA HIS A 74 -5.12 -11.07 11.52
C HIS A 74 -6.44 -11.27 10.74
N THR A 75 -6.53 -10.62 9.58
CA THR A 75 -7.61 -10.89 8.63
C THR A 75 -7.32 -12.17 7.87
N GLY A 76 -8.36 -12.93 7.49
CA GLY A 76 -8.18 -14.15 6.71
C GLY A 76 -7.44 -13.92 5.39
N GLY A 77 -7.64 -12.76 4.76
CA GLY A 77 -6.96 -12.40 3.51
C GLY A 77 -5.47 -12.10 3.70
N ASN A 78 -5.08 -11.47 4.81
CA ASN A 78 -3.66 -11.25 5.10
C ASN A 78 -2.93 -12.58 5.30
N LEU A 79 -3.54 -13.50 6.07
CA LEU A 79 -2.98 -14.84 6.28
C LEU A 79 -2.88 -15.62 4.96
N LEU A 80 -3.92 -15.56 4.12
CA LEU A 80 -3.91 -16.18 2.81
C LEU A 80 -2.77 -15.65 1.94
N LEU A 81 -2.61 -14.33 1.84
CA LEU A 81 -1.56 -13.73 1.01
C LEU A 81 -0.16 -14.09 1.54
N SER A 82 0.04 -14.08 2.86
CA SER A 82 1.30 -14.53 3.49
C SER A 82 1.61 -16.00 3.19
N MET A 83 0.59 -16.88 3.23
CA MET A 83 0.74 -18.29 2.86
C MET A 83 1.11 -18.46 1.39
N MET A 84 0.48 -17.70 0.50
CA MET A 84 0.77 -17.72 -0.94
C MET A 84 2.19 -17.24 -1.22
N GLN A 85 2.66 -16.18 -0.55
CA GLN A 85 4.04 -15.72 -0.63
C GLN A 85 5.02 -16.80 -0.17
N ARG A 86 4.75 -17.44 0.97
CA ARG A 86 5.63 -18.48 1.51
C ARG A 86 5.75 -19.69 0.59
N TYR A 87 4.67 -20.06 -0.10
CA TYR A 87 4.66 -21.20 -1.01
C TYR A 87 5.29 -20.89 -2.37
N SER A 88 5.02 -19.71 -2.92
CA SER A 88 5.61 -19.28 -4.20
C SER A 88 7.08 -18.88 -4.08
N GLY A 89 7.51 -18.40 -2.91
CA GLY A 89 8.85 -17.83 -2.70
C GLY A 89 9.01 -16.42 -3.29
N ASP A 90 7.99 -15.89 -3.96
CA ASP A 90 7.99 -14.57 -4.60
C ASP A 90 6.70 -13.81 -4.26
N PHE A 91 6.85 -12.55 -3.85
CA PHE A 91 5.70 -11.76 -3.41
C PHE A 91 4.81 -11.33 -4.58
N LEU A 92 5.37 -11.02 -5.76
CA LEU A 92 4.57 -10.65 -6.93
C LEU A 92 3.76 -11.85 -7.43
N ASP A 93 4.34 -13.05 -7.44
CA ASP A 93 3.64 -14.28 -7.81
C ASP A 93 2.48 -14.57 -6.86
N ALA A 94 2.65 -14.32 -5.56
CA ALA A 94 1.56 -14.43 -4.59
C ALA A 94 0.43 -13.43 -4.86
N VAL A 95 0.76 -12.18 -5.18
CA VAL A 95 -0.23 -11.15 -5.54
C VAL A 95 -0.94 -11.49 -6.84
N ASP A 96 -0.22 -11.97 -7.85
CA ASP A 96 -0.80 -12.39 -9.13
C ASP A 96 -1.67 -13.65 -9.00
N GLY A 97 -1.29 -14.59 -8.13
CA GLY A 97 -2.10 -15.73 -7.76
C GLY A 97 -3.40 -15.30 -7.08
N LEU A 98 -3.33 -14.37 -6.12
CA LEU A 98 -4.52 -13.84 -5.43
C LEU A 98 -5.44 -13.10 -6.42
N ARG A 99 -4.85 -12.31 -7.33
CA ARG A 99 -5.57 -11.63 -8.43
C ARG A 99 -6.32 -12.64 -9.30
N ALA A 100 -5.68 -13.75 -9.67
CA ALA A 100 -6.31 -14.81 -10.47
C ALA A 100 -7.45 -15.49 -9.70
N LEU A 101 -7.22 -15.86 -8.44
CA LEU A 101 -8.23 -16.47 -7.55
C LEU A 101 -9.50 -15.60 -7.41
N LEU A 102 -9.31 -14.29 -7.28
CA LEU A 102 -10.39 -13.32 -7.11
C LEU A 102 -11.03 -12.86 -8.44
N GLY A 103 -10.49 -13.29 -9.58
CA GLY A 103 -10.93 -12.86 -10.90
C GLY A 103 -10.84 -11.35 -11.07
N CYS A 104 -9.76 -10.72 -10.58
CA CYS A 104 -9.63 -9.27 -10.62
C CYS A 104 -9.54 -8.73 -12.06
N ARG A 105 -10.20 -7.59 -12.30
CA ARG A 105 -10.01 -6.79 -13.52
C ARG A 105 -8.92 -5.77 -13.27
N GLY A 106 -7.73 -6.02 -13.80
CA GLY A 106 -6.53 -5.23 -13.54
C GLY A 106 -5.51 -5.94 -12.65
N ARG A 107 -4.37 -5.29 -12.44
CA ARG A 107 -3.27 -5.79 -11.62
C ARG A 107 -2.98 -4.84 -10.46
N VAL A 108 -2.44 -5.39 -9.38
CA VAL A 108 -1.97 -4.64 -8.22
C VAL A 108 -0.50 -4.99 -8.04
N TRP A 109 0.35 -3.98 -7.88
CA TRP A 109 1.75 -4.18 -7.61
C TRP A 109 2.21 -3.44 -6.36
N PRO A 110 3.11 -4.02 -5.57
CA PRO A 110 3.86 -3.26 -4.58
C PRO A 110 4.88 -2.37 -5.27
N VAL A 111 5.05 -1.11 -4.85
CA VAL A 111 6.08 -0.23 -5.42
C VAL A 111 7.49 -0.83 -5.28
N SER A 112 7.75 -1.54 -4.19
CA SER A 112 8.96 -2.29 -3.91
C SER A 112 8.63 -3.52 -3.08
N VAL A 113 9.43 -4.58 -3.23
CA VAL A 113 9.39 -5.77 -2.36
C VAL A 113 10.43 -5.70 -1.24
N GLN A 114 11.19 -4.61 -1.17
CA GLN A 114 12.19 -4.40 -0.12
C GLN A 114 11.52 -3.79 1.11
N SER A 115 11.94 -4.25 2.30
CA SER A 115 11.42 -3.72 3.56
C SER A 115 12.12 -2.40 3.92
N ALA A 116 11.33 -1.38 4.21
CA ALA A 116 11.78 -0.11 4.78
C ALA A 116 10.75 0.42 5.76
N SER A 117 11.16 1.40 6.56
CA SER A 117 10.27 2.17 7.41
C SER A 117 10.28 3.64 6.99
N VAL A 118 9.12 4.28 7.04
CA VAL A 118 9.00 5.73 6.85
C VAL A 118 9.58 6.43 8.08
N CYS A 119 10.50 7.36 7.87
CA CYS A 119 11.12 8.16 8.92
C CYS A 119 10.84 9.63 8.66
N ALA A 120 10.61 10.40 9.73
CA ALA A 120 10.42 11.85 9.64
C ALA A 120 11.29 12.59 10.64
N GLU A 121 11.75 13.76 10.22
CA GLU A 121 12.40 14.80 11.04
C GLU A 121 11.45 15.99 11.11
N TYR A 122 11.24 16.52 12.31
CA TYR A 122 10.34 17.64 12.54
C TYR A 122 11.12 18.94 12.78
N GLY A 123 10.44 20.08 12.71
CA GLY A 123 11.08 21.40 12.85
C GLY A 123 11.77 21.68 14.20
N ASP A 124 11.53 20.87 15.22
CA ASP A 124 12.22 20.90 16.51
C ASP A 124 13.46 19.97 16.56
N GLY A 125 13.81 19.34 15.44
CA GLY A 125 14.92 18.41 15.29
C GLY A 125 14.64 16.99 15.80
N SER A 126 13.44 16.74 16.33
CA SER A 126 13.06 15.40 16.79
C SER A 126 12.77 14.47 15.62
N LEU A 127 12.94 13.16 15.84
CA LEU A 127 12.82 12.13 14.81
C LEU A 127 11.74 11.10 15.19
N THR A 128 11.01 10.61 14.19
CA THR A 128 10.14 9.42 14.31
C THR A 128 10.46 8.41 13.24
N ARG A 129 10.16 7.14 13.53
CA ARG A 129 10.35 6.02 12.63
C ARG A 129 9.15 5.09 12.72
N GLY A 130 8.60 4.74 11.57
CA GLY A 130 7.35 4.00 11.45
C GLY A 130 6.21 4.91 10.98
N GLU A 131 5.33 4.37 10.15
CA GLU A 131 4.13 5.02 9.64
C GLU A 131 3.27 5.57 10.78
N VAL A 132 3.02 4.75 11.81
CA VAL A 132 2.17 5.10 12.97
C VAL A 132 2.71 6.31 13.73
N GLU A 133 4.02 6.35 13.94
CA GLU A 133 4.71 7.41 14.67
C GLU A 133 4.75 8.71 13.85
N VAL A 134 4.91 8.59 12.53
CA VAL A 134 4.84 9.72 11.60
C VAL A 134 3.42 10.31 11.58
N ASP A 135 2.39 9.47 11.46
CA ASP A 135 0.98 9.85 11.50
C ASP A 135 0.60 10.51 12.83
N ALA A 136 1.08 9.96 13.96
CA ALA A 136 0.85 10.53 15.29
C ALA A 136 1.49 11.92 15.41
N GLY A 137 2.72 12.09 14.89
CA GLY A 137 3.39 13.39 14.86
C GLY A 137 2.63 14.42 14.02
N GLN A 138 2.13 14.01 12.85
CA GLN A 138 1.31 14.86 11.99
C GLN A 138 -0.02 15.23 12.67
N SER A 139 -0.68 14.26 13.31
CA SER A 139 -1.91 14.46 14.08
C SER A 139 -1.75 15.40 15.27
N SER A 140 -0.53 15.48 15.79
CA SER A 140 -0.15 16.41 16.86
C SER A 140 0.24 17.80 16.33
N GLY A 141 0.10 18.03 15.01
CA GLY A 141 0.40 19.30 14.35
C GLY A 141 1.89 19.62 14.22
N ARG A 142 2.77 18.62 14.36
CA ARG A 142 4.22 18.81 14.21
C ARG A 142 4.55 19.04 12.74
N PHE A 143 5.33 20.08 12.46
CA PHE A 143 5.80 20.38 11.11
C PHE A 143 6.88 19.39 10.68
N VAL A 144 6.62 18.63 9.61
CA VAL A 144 7.58 17.69 9.01
C VAL A 144 8.59 18.49 8.18
N GLN A 145 9.84 18.50 8.61
CA GLN A 145 10.96 19.16 7.92
C GLN A 145 11.58 18.25 6.85
N ARG A 146 11.69 16.95 7.13
CA ARG A 146 12.25 15.96 6.19
C ARG A 146 11.55 14.62 6.35
N ILE A 147 11.39 13.88 5.26
CA ILE A 147 10.86 12.51 5.25
C ILE A 147 11.71 11.62 4.35
N TRP A 148 11.97 10.39 4.77
CA TRP A 148 12.76 9.41 4.00
C TRP A 148 12.36 7.97 4.32
N LEU A 149 12.89 7.02 3.54
CA LEU A 149 12.76 5.59 3.80
C LEU A 149 14.08 5.04 4.34
N GLU A 150 13.99 4.20 5.38
CA GLU A 150 15.14 3.58 6.00
C GLU A 150 14.95 2.06 6.26
N PRO A 151 15.78 1.19 5.67
CA PRO A 151 16.85 1.50 4.69
C PRO A 151 16.29 2.05 3.36
N PRO A 152 17.14 2.69 2.52
CA PRO A 152 16.70 3.14 1.20
C PRO A 152 16.38 1.95 0.30
N VAL A 153 15.30 2.06 -0.45
CA VAL A 153 14.78 1.00 -1.33
C VAL A 153 14.65 1.49 -2.78
N ALA A 154 14.55 0.54 -3.70
CA ALA A 154 14.38 0.77 -5.12
C ALA A 154 13.05 0.21 -5.62
N ILE A 155 12.55 0.81 -6.71
CA ILE A 155 11.33 0.38 -7.37
C ILE A 155 11.50 -1.04 -7.91
N HIS A 156 10.45 -1.85 -7.84
CA HIS A 156 10.48 -3.17 -8.45
C HIS A 156 10.53 -3.06 -9.99
N PRO A 157 11.39 -3.82 -10.71
CA PRO A 157 11.54 -3.71 -12.16
C PRO A 157 10.22 -3.89 -12.94
N ALA A 158 9.36 -4.81 -12.51
CA ALA A 158 8.06 -5.03 -13.13
C ALA A 158 7.13 -3.80 -13.01
N VAL A 159 7.25 -3.03 -11.92
CA VAL A 159 6.48 -1.81 -11.68
C VAL A 159 7.02 -0.67 -12.54
N ALA A 160 8.33 -0.52 -12.61
CA ALA A 160 8.97 0.48 -13.48
C ALA A 160 8.53 0.30 -14.94
N LYS A 161 8.53 -0.96 -15.42
CA LYS A 161 8.02 -1.30 -16.75
C LYS A 161 6.53 -0.96 -16.89
N ALA A 162 5.69 -1.39 -15.95
CA ALA A 162 4.25 -1.11 -16.01
C ALA A 162 3.93 0.39 -16.04
N ILE A 163 4.64 1.21 -15.25
CA ILE A 163 4.47 2.68 -15.22
C ILE A 163 4.68 3.29 -16.60
N SER A 164 5.69 2.83 -17.33
CA SER A 164 6.00 3.34 -18.68
C SER A 164 4.94 2.99 -19.74
N GLU A 165 4.11 1.98 -19.47
CA GLU A 165 3.06 1.49 -20.36
C GLU A 165 1.69 2.13 -20.07
N PHE A 166 1.53 2.89 -18.99
CA PHE A 166 0.25 3.51 -18.66
C PHE A 166 -0.05 4.74 -19.52
N ASP A 167 -1.31 4.83 -19.96
CA ASP A 167 -1.82 6.00 -20.69
C ASP A 167 -2.07 7.22 -19.78
N ALA A 168 -2.34 6.99 -18.49
CA ALA A 168 -2.58 8.02 -17.49
C ALA A 168 -2.24 7.48 -16.08
N ILE A 169 -1.81 8.36 -15.18
CA ILE A 169 -1.57 8.02 -13.77
C ILE A 169 -2.38 8.94 -12.87
N THR A 170 -3.06 8.37 -11.89
CA THR A 170 -3.71 9.10 -10.80
C THR A 170 -2.97 8.85 -9.50
N ILE A 171 -2.55 9.91 -8.81
CA ILE A 171 -1.90 9.87 -7.50
C ILE A 171 -2.94 10.23 -6.45
N GLY A 172 -3.15 9.34 -5.47
CA GLY A 172 -4.11 9.55 -4.39
C GLY A 172 -5.55 9.16 -4.74
N PRO A 173 -6.52 9.55 -3.89
CA PRO A 173 -6.32 10.24 -2.60
C PRO A 173 -5.68 9.33 -1.56
N GLY A 174 -5.11 9.90 -0.50
CA GLY A 174 -4.48 9.15 0.59
C GLY A 174 -3.62 10.04 1.47
N SER A 175 -3.19 9.52 2.63
CA SER A 175 -2.36 10.26 3.57
C SER A 175 -1.12 10.81 2.87
N PHE A 176 -0.88 12.12 2.96
CA PHE A 176 0.20 12.73 2.16
C PHE A 176 1.56 12.16 2.56
N TYR A 177 1.88 12.14 3.86
CA TYR A 177 3.19 11.71 4.35
C TYR A 177 3.34 10.20 4.46
N THR A 178 2.27 9.45 4.71
CA THR A 178 2.36 8.01 5.03
C THR A 178 1.78 7.10 3.95
N SER A 179 0.98 7.60 3.02
CA SER A 179 0.50 6.81 1.86
C SER A 179 1.11 7.24 0.54
N LEU A 180 1.19 8.56 0.28
CA LEU A 180 1.61 9.09 -1.04
C LEU A 180 3.12 9.32 -1.12
N MET A 181 3.69 10.13 -0.23
CA MET A 181 5.14 10.41 -0.20
C MET A 181 6.02 9.17 -0.19
N PRO A 182 5.71 8.08 0.55
CA PRO A 182 6.56 6.91 0.57
C PRO A 182 6.74 6.25 -0.79
N ILE A 183 5.77 6.37 -1.70
CA ILE A 183 5.90 5.88 -3.08
C ILE A 183 7.00 6.67 -3.83
N PHE A 184 7.02 7.99 -3.71
CA PHE A 184 7.99 8.85 -4.39
C PHE A 184 9.39 8.81 -3.78
N LEU A 185 9.50 8.42 -2.51
CA LEU A 185 10.79 8.21 -1.82
C LEU A 185 11.52 6.95 -2.28
N VAL A 186 10.84 6.04 -2.99
CA VAL A 186 11.46 4.86 -3.58
C VAL A 186 12.32 5.26 -4.79
N ARG A 187 13.61 4.90 -4.77
CA ARG A 187 14.52 5.21 -5.88
C ARG A 187 14.02 4.58 -7.19
N GLY A 188 14.03 5.34 -8.28
CA GLY A 188 13.57 4.90 -9.60
C GLY A 188 12.10 5.24 -9.89
N VAL A 189 11.28 5.60 -8.89
CA VAL A 189 9.87 5.97 -9.12
C VAL A 189 9.77 7.30 -9.87
N SER A 190 10.51 8.31 -9.43
CA SER A 190 10.50 9.63 -10.09
C SER A 190 10.98 9.55 -11.53
N GLU A 191 12.00 8.73 -11.79
CA GLU A 191 12.54 8.46 -13.11
C GLU A 191 11.54 7.72 -14.01
N ALA A 192 10.86 6.70 -13.47
CA ALA A 192 9.81 5.97 -14.21
C ALA A 192 8.62 6.88 -14.57
N LEU A 193 8.20 7.74 -13.65
CA LEU A 193 7.14 8.72 -13.89
C LEU A 193 7.55 9.76 -14.93
N ALA A 194 8.79 10.23 -14.90
CA ALA A 194 9.31 11.20 -15.87
C ALA A 194 9.39 10.64 -17.31
N GLN A 195 9.46 9.32 -17.47
CA GLN A 195 9.46 8.65 -18.78
C GLN A 195 8.06 8.44 -19.35
N MET A 196 7.03 8.54 -18.52
CA MET A 196 5.65 8.34 -18.92
C MET A 196 5.14 9.55 -19.73
N LYS A 197 4.39 9.29 -20.81
CA LYS A 197 3.98 10.31 -21.79
C LYS A 197 2.61 10.93 -21.53
N GLY A 198 1.77 10.22 -20.80
CA GLY A 198 0.40 10.64 -20.50
C GLY A 198 0.28 11.62 -19.33
N PRO A 199 -0.95 12.02 -18.98
CA PRO A 199 -1.18 12.91 -17.86
C PRO A 199 -0.92 12.20 -16.52
N ILE A 200 -0.30 12.94 -15.60
CA ILE A 200 -0.20 12.59 -14.19
C ILE A 200 -1.14 13.52 -13.42
N VAL A 201 -2.16 12.95 -12.78
CA VAL A 201 -3.22 13.67 -12.08
C VAL A 201 -3.08 13.44 -10.58
N LEU A 202 -2.83 14.49 -9.82
CA LEU A 202 -2.87 14.46 -8.36
C LEU A 202 -4.28 14.71 -7.86
N ILE A 203 -4.83 13.76 -7.10
CA ILE A 203 -6.12 13.91 -6.42
C ILE A 203 -5.83 14.41 -5.00
N ALA A 204 -5.98 15.71 -4.81
CA ALA A 204 -5.76 16.35 -3.52
C ALA A 204 -6.76 15.88 -2.46
N ASN A 205 -6.30 15.82 -1.21
CA ASN A 205 -7.17 15.52 -0.08
C ASN A 205 -8.13 16.69 0.18
N LEU A 206 -9.36 16.37 0.57
CA LEU A 206 -10.41 17.36 0.84
C LEU A 206 -10.20 18.12 2.16
N LEU A 207 -9.50 17.49 3.10
CA LEU A 207 -9.24 18.01 4.43
C LEU A 207 -7.74 17.99 4.71
N THR A 208 -7.31 18.94 5.53
CA THR A 208 -5.95 18.96 6.07
C THR A 208 -5.80 17.82 7.06
N GLU A 209 -4.86 16.92 6.81
CA GLU A 209 -4.50 15.88 7.76
C GLU A 209 -3.83 16.46 9.00
N GLY A 210 -4.19 15.91 10.17
CA GLY A 210 -3.68 16.34 11.48
C GLY A 210 -4.20 17.67 12.01
N ARG A 211 -5.04 18.39 11.24
CA ARG A 211 -5.82 19.53 11.72
C ARG A 211 -7.24 19.43 11.17
N GLY A 212 -8.09 18.61 11.80
CA GLY A 212 -9.50 18.57 11.39
C GLY A 212 -10.27 17.27 11.62
N MET A 213 -9.95 16.51 12.66
CA MET A 213 -10.89 15.53 13.22
C MET A 213 -11.01 15.80 14.72
N LEU A 214 -11.76 16.86 15.05
CA LEU A 214 -12.41 17.02 16.35
C LEU A 214 -13.76 16.30 16.30
#